data_AF-A0A955PWZ8-F1
#
_entry.id   AF-A0A955PWZ8-F1
#
_cell.length_a   1.000
_cell.length_b   1.000
_cell.length_c   1.000
_cell.angle_alpha   90.00
_cell.angle_beta   90.00
_cell.angle_gamma   90.00
#
_symmetry.space_group_name_H-M   'P 1'
#
loop_
_entity.id
_entity.type
_entity.pdbx_description
1 polymer ?
#
loop_
_entity_poly.entity_id
_entity_poly.type
_entity_poly.pdbx_seq_one_letter_code
_entity_poly.pdbx_strand_id
1 'polypeptide(L)'
;SSLSGNTIVYKGMLLPEQVALFYPDLADPTFTSALALVHSRFSTNTFPTWALAHPYRYSVHNGEINTLKGNVNWMRARQGRLASDLFGDDLKKLFPIIDDSTQSDSACLDNAIEFLVMAGRSLPHAMMMLIPEPWVGNPQMDFDRRGFYEYHAAVMEPWDGPAAVCFTDGKLVGATLDRNGLRPCRYQITKDDVVVLASEAGVLPTDPKTIRVKGRLQPGRMFVVDTVQGRILDDEEIKADITKRKPYRQWLTQYRVSLDELPEPLNVPQPDHPTLRQRQQAFGYTVEELKMVLIPMAVTGEEPISSMGTDTPLAVLSERPQLLFKYFKQLFAQVTNPPIDPIREHLVMSLVTNIGPKPNVIAEIPEACRRIKLQQPILSNVDLQKIRMIG
;
A
#
# COMPACT_ATOMS: atom_id res chain seq x y z
N SER A 1 -16.07 -18.16 -2.81
CA SER A 1 -16.65 -18.88 -1.68
C SER A 1 -16.23 -18.20 -0.39
N SER A 2 -17.02 -18.37 0.65
CA SER A 2 -16.84 -17.83 1.99
C SER A 2 -17.21 -18.89 3.03
N LEU A 3 -16.74 -18.73 4.26
CA LEU A 3 -17.14 -19.55 5.40
C LEU A 3 -17.19 -18.64 6.63
N SER A 4 -18.39 -18.16 6.98
CA SER A 4 -18.60 -17.18 8.04
C SER A 4 -20.04 -17.27 8.55
N GLY A 5 -20.25 -16.91 9.81
CA GLY A 5 -21.59 -16.74 10.38
C GLY A 5 -22.24 -15.39 10.05
N ASN A 6 -21.46 -14.43 9.52
CA ASN A 6 -21.92 -13.05 9.28
C ASN A 6 -21.99 -12.68 7.79
N THR A 7 -21.28 -13.40 6.93
CA THR A 7 -21.15 -13.06 5.50
C THR A 7 -21.21 -14.29 4.60
N ILE A 8 -21.83 -14.13 3.44
CA ILE A 8 -21.88 -15.14 2.39
C ILE A 8 -21.55 -14.52 1.03
N VAL A 9 -20.74 -15.21 0.22
CA VAL A 9 -20.27 -14.73 -1.09
C VAL A 9 -20.77 -15.63 -2.21
N TYR A 10 -21.71 -15.10 -2.99
CA TYR A 10 -22.13 -15.63 -4.28
C TYR A 10 -21.32 -14.97 -5.38
N LYS A 11 -20.49 -15.75 -6.08
CA LYS A 11 -19.61 -15.26 -7.15
C LYS A 11 -19.46 -16.29 -8.25
N GLY A 12 -19.09 -15.86 -9.45
CA GLY A 12 -18.87 -16.77 -10.57
C GLY A 12 -18.41 -16.08 -11.84
N MET A 13 -18.21 -16.88 -12.89
CA MET A 13 -17.84 -16.41 -14.22
C MET A 13 -19.11 -16.12 -15.01
N LEU A 14 -19.83 -15.10 -14.56
CA LEU A 14 -21.17 -14.76 -15.02
C LEU A 14 -21.18 -13.30 -15.46
N LEU A 15 -22.01 -13.01 -16.47
CA LEU A 15 -22.43 -11.62 -16.69
C LEU A 15 -23.26 -11.15 -15.48
N PRO A 16 -23.22 -9.86 -15.13
CA PRO A 16 -23.97 -9.34 -13.99
C PRO A 16 -25.45 -9.74 -13.99
N GLU A 17 -26.11 -9.69 -15.15
CA GLU A 17 -27.52 -10.07 -15.32
C GLU A 17 -27.79 -11.58 -15.11
N GLN A 18 -26.77 -12.43 -15.17
CA GLN A 18 -26.91 -13.88 -15.01
C GLN A 18 -26.81 -14.33 -13.55
N VAL A 19 -26.36 -13.46 -12.63
CA VAL A 19 -26.07 -13.84 -11.23
C VAL A 19 -27.32 -14.39 -10.53
N ALA A 20 -28.45 -13.69 -10.61
CA ALA A 20 -29.71 -14.11 -10.00
C ALA A 20 -30.35 -15.32 -10.70
N LEU A 21 -30.02 -15.57 -11.97
CA LEU A 21 -30.49 -16.74 -12.71
C LEU A 21 -29.71 -18.00 -12.33
N PHE A 22 -28.41 -17.86 -12.11
CA PHE A 22 -27.53 -18.97 -11.75
C PHE A 22 -27.64 -19.36 -10.27
N TYR A 23 -27.91 -18.39 -9.39
CA TYR A 23 -28.11 -18.60 -7.96
C TYR A 23 -29.54 -18.24 -7.55
N PRO A 24 -30.50 -19.19 -7.62
CA PRO A 24 -31.90 -18.96 -7.30
C PRO A 24 -32.14 -18.44 -5.88
N ASP A 25 -31.25 -18.76 -4.94
CA ASP A 25 -31.28 -18.25 -3.56
C ASP A 25 -31.35 -16.71 -3.52
N LEU A 26 -30.68 -16.02 -4.44
CA LEU A 26 -30.67 -14.55 -4.50
C LEU A 26 -32.00 -13.95 -4.96
N ALA A 27 -32.87 -14.76 -5.59
CA ALA A 27 -34.22 -14.37 -5.98
C ALA A 27 -35.27 -14.76 -4.93
N ASP A 28 -34.89 -15.53 -3.89
CA ASP A 28 -35.78 -15.93 -2.83
C ASP A 28 -36.11 -14.72 -1.92
N PRO A 29 -37.40 -14.39 -1.69
CA PRO A 29 -37.80 -13.27 -0.83
C PRO A 29 -37.31 -13.36 0.63
N THR A 30 -36.95 -14.56 1.10
CA THR A 30 -36.38 -14.77 2.44
C THR A 30 -34.89 -14.42 2.52
N PHE A 31 -34.22 -14.30 1.37
CA PHE A 31 -32.81 -13.89 1.27
C PHE A 31 -32.70 -12.38 1.49
N THR A 32 -32.63 -11.99 2.76
CA THR A 32 -32.60 -10.59 3.19
C THR A 32 -31.23 -10.24 3.78
N SER A 33 -30.79 -8.99 3.59
CA SER A 33 -29.53 -8.50 4.13
C SER A 33 -29.59 -7.00 4.40
N ALA A 34 -28.88 -6.55 5.44
CA ALA A 34 -28.68 -5.14 5.74
C ALA A 34 -27.60 -4.48 4.85
N LEU A 35 -26.75 -5.28 4.20
CA LEU A 35 -25.66 -4.80 3.34
C LEU A 35 -25.46 -5.70 2.12
N ALA A 36 -24.92 -5.14 1.05
CA ALA A 36 -24.52 -5.90 -0.14
C ALA A 36 -23.27 -5.27 -0.77
N LEU A 37 -22.32 -6.13 -1.17
CA LEU A 37 -21.16 -5.73 -1.96
C LEU A 37 -21.22 -6.49 -3.28
N VAL A 38 -21.17 -5.75 -4.39
CA VAL A 38 -21.22 -6.31 -5.74
C VAL A 38 -19.98 -5.89 -6.52
N HIS A 39 -19.51 -6.75 -7.42
CA HIS A 39 -18.36 -6.46 -8.25
C HIS A 39 -18.46 -7.12 -9.62
N SER A 40 -18.13 -6.36 -10.65
CA SER A 40 -17.88 -6.87 -12.00
C SER A 40 -16.42 -6.68 -12.36
N ARG A 41 -15.73 -7.76 -12.74
CA ARG A 41 -14.29 -7.76 -12.98
C ARG A 41 -13.99 -7.73 -14.48
N PHE A 42 -13.09 -6.85 -14.88
CA PHE A 42 -12.44 -6.92 -16.19
C PHE A 42 -11.09 -7.62 -16.05
N SER A 43 -10.73 -8.49 -17.01
CA SER A 43 -9.50 -9.27 -16.98
C SER A 43 -8.71 -9.07 -18.27
N THR A 44 -7.38 -9.13 -18.18
CA THR A 44 -6.48 -9.15 -19.34
C THR A 44 -6.34 -10.55 -19.96
N ASN A 45 -6.94 -11.57 -19.34
CA ASN A 45 -6.95 -12.94 -19.85
C ASN A 45 -8.31 -13.33 -20.46
N THR A 46 -8.28 -14.27 -21.40
CA THR A 46 -9.47 -14.91 -21.98
C THR A 46 -9.84 -16.21 -21.27
N PHE A 47 -8.94 -16.76 -20.44
CA PHE A 47 -9.17 -17.98 -19.67
C PHE A 47 -9.83 -17.64 -18.33
N PRO A 48 -11.09 -18.07 -18.13
CA PRO A 48 -11.84 -17.67 -16.96
C PRO A 48 -11.49 -18.59 -15.79
N THR A 49 -11.31 -18.03 -14.59
CA THR A 49 -11.04 -18.80 -13.36
C THR A 49 -12.01 -18.37 -12.27
N TRP A 50 -12.89 -19.28 -11.84
CA TRP A 50 -13.95 -19.02 -10.87
C TRP A 50 -13.43 -18.43 -9.54
N ALA A 51 -12.29 -18.92 -9.08
CA ALA A 51 -11.69 -18.48 -7.80
C ALA A 51 -11.33 -16.98 -7.80
N LEU A 52 -10.99 -16.43 -8.98
CA LEU A 52 -10.55 -15.03 -9.17
C LEU A 52 -11.72 -14.05 -9.34
N ALA A 53 -12.96 -14.53 -9.42
CA ALA A 53 -14.12 -13.65 -9.34
C ALA A 53 -14.16 -12.98 -7.95
N HIS A 54 -14.59 -11.73 -7.91
CA HIS A 54 -14.93 -11.04 -6.66
C HIS A 54 -16.40 -11.30 -6.29
N PRO A 55 -16.84 -10.96 -5.06
CA PRO A 55 -16.06 -10.49 -3.91
C PRO A 55 -15.06 -11.51 -3.35
N TYR A 56 -14.07 -11.01 -2.60
CA TYR A 56 -13.27 -11.83 -1.68
C TYR A 56 -13.89 -11.81 -0.27
N ARG A 57 -13.18 -12.30 0.76
CA ARG A 57 -13.77 -12.59 2.08
C ARG A 57 -14.13 -11.31 2.82
N TYR A 58 -13.24 -10.32 2.75
CA TYR A 58 -13.42 -9.02 3.38
C TYR A 58 -13.57 -7.89 2.38
N SER A 59 -13.15 -8.09 1.12
CA SER A 59 -12.94 -6.96 0.19
C SER A 59 -13.47 -7.17 -1.22
N VAL A 60 -13.78 -6.04 -1.84
CA VAL A 60 -13.97 -5.82 -3.27
C VAL A 60 -12.99 -4.74 -3.70
N HIS A 61 -12.21 -5.01 -4.73
CA HIS A 61 -11.16 -4.10 -5.19
C HIS A 61 -11.37 -3.78 -6.67
N ASN A 62 -11.53 -2.50 -6.97
CA ASN A 62 -11.48 -1.98 -8.31
C ASN A 62 -10.16 -1.23 -8.50
N GLY A 63 -9.22 -1.83 -9.21
CA GLY A 63 -7.87 -1.28 -9.31
C GLY A 63 -6.82 -2.33 -9.61
N GLU A 64 -5.56 -1.96 -9.39
CA GLU A 64 -4.38 -2.83 -9.53
C GLU A 64 -3.31 -2.46 -8.50
N ILE A 65 -2.81 -3.43 -7.73
CA ILE A 65 -1.73 -3.22 -6.76
C ILE A 65 -0.38 -3.34 -7.47
N ASN A 66 0.25 -2.20 -7.79
CA ASN A 66 1.51 -2.16 -8.54
C ASN A 66 2.75 -2.49 -7.69
N THR A 67 2.60 -2.54 -6.37
CA THR A 67 3.67 -2.88 -5.40
C THR A 67 3.65 -4.35 -4.97
N LEU A 68 2.78 -5.18 -5.54
CA LEU A 68 2.44 -6.53 -5.06
C LEU A 68 3.65 -7.40 -4.72
N LYS A 69 4.63 -7.50 -5.63
CA LYS A 69 5.80 -8.37 -5.44
C LYS A 69 6.60 -8.00 -4.18
N GLY A 70 6.72 -6.70 -3.89
CA GLY A 70 7.36 -6.21 -2.67
C GLY A 70 6.54 -6.61 -1.44
N ASN A 71 5.23 -6.33 -1.47
CA ASN A 71 4.32 -6.58 -0.36
C ASN A 71 4.25 -8.07 0.02
N VAL A 72 4.12 -8.96 -0.97
CA VAL A 72 4.12 -10.41 -0.78
C VAL A 72 5.43 -10.89 -0.15
N ASN A 73 6.57 -10.44 -0.68
CA ASN A 73 7.88 -10.84 -0.17
C ASN A 73 8.09 -10.37 1.27
N TRP A 74 7.65 -9.15 1.60
CA TRP A 74 7.75 -8.64 2.97
C TRP A 74 6.80 -9.35 3.93
N MET A 75 5.57 -9.68 3.51
CA MET A 75 4.66 -10.52 4.29
C MET A 75 5.24 -11.90 4.56
N ARG A 76 5.82 -12.54 3.54
CA ARG A 76 6.52 -13.83 3.67
C ARG A 76 7.70 -13.74 4.63
N ALA A 77 8.52 -12.68 4.53
CA ALA A 77 9.66 -12.46 5.41
C ALA A 77 9.24 -12.27 6.89
N ARG A 78 8.07 -11.67 7.14
CA ARG A 78 7.54 -11.46 8.50
C ARG A 78 7.16 -12.77 9.19
N GLN A 79 6.74 -13.80 8.45
CA GLN A 79 6.27 -15.07 9.03
C GLN A 79 7.27 -15.69 10.02
N GLY A 80 8.57 -15.54 9.79
CA GLY A 80 9.61 -16.04 10.70
C GLY A 80 9.70 -15.34 12.06
N ARG A 81 9.01 -14.20 12.25
CA ARG A 81 8.97 -13.43 13.51
C ARG A 81 7.56 -13.20 14.05
N LEU A 82 6.55 -13.81 13.44
CA LEU A 82 5.17 -13.66 13.92
C LEU A 82 4.98 -14.41 15.24
N ALA A 83 4.37 -13.72 16.19
CA ALA A 83 3.89 -14.27 17.44
C ALA A 83 2.52 -13.67 17.73
N SER A 84 1.52 -14.52 18.02
CA SER A 84 0.15 -14.11 18.26
C SER A 84 -0.42 -14.83 19.46
N ASP A 85 -0.91 -14.08 20.44
CA ASP A 85 -1.63 -14.66 21.58
C ASP A 85 -2.99 -15.22 21.16
N LEU A 86 -3.61 -14.65 20.12
CA LEU A 86 -4.92 -15.07 19.61
C LEU A 86 -4.86 -16.39 18.84
N PHE A 87 -3.81 -16.58 18.04
CA PHE A 87 -3.63 -17.84 17.28
C PHE A 87 -2.83 -18.88 18.05
N GLY A 88 -1.99 -18.49 19.01
CA GLY A 88 -1.12 -19.40 19.74
C GLY A 88 -0.30 -20.29 18.80
N ASP A 89 -0.30 -21.59 19.07
CA ASP A 89 0.42 -22.60 18.27
C ASP A 89 -0.17 -22.79 16.86
N ASP A 90 -1.44 -22.43 16.66
CA ASP A 90 -2.14 -22.58 15.39
C ASP A 90 -1.72 -21.55 14.34
N LEU A 91 -0.96 -20.52 14.73
CA LEU A 91 -0.41 -19.52 13.81
C LEU A 91 0.34 -20.15 12.62
N LYS A 92 1.04 -21.28 12.85
CA LYS A 92 1.78 -21.98 11.80
C LYS A 92 0.86 -22.60 10.73
N LYS A 93 -0.40 -22.89 11.06
CA LYS A 93 -1.40 -23.41 10.10
C LYS A 93 -1.82 -22.36 9.08
N LEU A 94 -1.62 -21.07 9.39
CA LEU A 94 -1.95 -19.96 8.51
C LEU A 94 -0.88 -19.71 7.43
N PHE A 95 0.24 -20.43 7.45
CA PHE A 95 1.34 -20.20 6.51
C PHE A 95 1.15 -20.99 5.20
N PRO A 96 1.43 -20.39 4.03
CA PRO A 96 1.75 -18.97 3.84
C PRO A 96 0.53 -18.06 4.03
N ILE A 97 0.73 -16.89 4.66
CA ILE A 97 -0.37 -15.94 4.88
C ILE A 97 -0.91 -15.41 3.55
N ILE A 98 0.01 -15.14 2.61
CA ILE A 98 -0.33 -14.73 1.25
C ILE A 98 0.03 -15.89 0.33
N ASP A 99 -0.98 -16.47 -0.32
CA ASP A 99 -0.79 -17.44 -1.40
C ASP A 99 -0.78 -16.71 -2.75
N ASP A 100 0.40 -16.28 -3.20
CA ASP A 100 0.62 -15.53 -4.45
C ASP A 100 0.72 -16.42 -5.69
N SER A 101 0.72 -17.75 -5.54
CA SER A 101 0.98 -18.68 -6.65
C SER A 101 -0.17 -18.74 -7.67
N THR A 102 -1.40 -18.60 -7.19
CA THR A 102 -2.63 -18.77 -7.98
C THR A 102 -3.61 -17.61 -7.82
N GLN A 103 -3.31 -16.66 -6.93
CA GLN A 103 -4.23 -15.58 -6.58
C GLN A 103 -3.93 -14.30 -7.36
N SER A 104 -4.97 -13.48 -7.52
CA SER A 104 -4.79 -12.11 -8.00
C SER A 104 -4.20 -11.21 -6.91
N ASP A 105 -3.69 -10.05 -7.32
CA ASP A 105 -3.26 -8.96 -6.45
C ASP A 105 -4.28 -8.62 -5.34
N SER A 106 -5.54 -8.62 -5.73
CA SER A 106 -6.69 -8.28 -4.91
C SER A 106 -7.01 -9.36 -3.88
N ALA A 107 -6.82 -10.62 -4.22
CA ALA A 107 -6.93 -11.72 -3.25
C ALA A 107 -5.75 -11.71 -2.27
N CYS A 108 -4.55 -11.37 -2.74
CA CYS A 108 -3.40 -11.18 -1.86
C CYS A 108 -3.66 -10.04 -0.85
N LEU A 109 -4.26 -8.94 -1.29
CA LEU A 109 -4.67 -7.87 -0.40
C LEU A 109 -5.74 -8.36 0.61
N ASP A 110 -6.74 -9.12 0.15
CA ASP A 110 -7.78 -9.69 1.03
C ASP A 110 -7.20 -10.60 2.11
N ASN A 111 -6.23 -11.46 1.77
CA ASN A 111 -5.54 -12.30 2.75
C ASN A 111 -4.81 -11.47 3.81
N ALA A 112 -4.17 -10.35 3.40
CA ALA A 112 -3.51 -9.45 4.34
C ALA A 112 -4.53 -8.78 5.27
N ILE A 113 -5.66 -8.32 4.72
CA ILE A 113 -6.77 -7.74 5.50
C ILE A 113 -7.29 -8.77 6.51
N GLU A 114 -7.66 -9.96 6.04
CA GLU A 114 -8.17 -11.04 6.88
C GLU A 114 -7.19 -11.40 8.00
N PHE A 115 -5.91 -11.56 7.67
CA PHE A 115 -4.89 -11.87 8.68
C PHE A 115 -4.80 -10.78 9.76
N LEU A 116 -4.78 -9.50 9.38
CA LEU A 116 -4.71 -8.40 10.34
C LEU A 116 -5.97 -8.31 11.22
N VAL A 117 -7.15 -8.52 10.63
CA VAL A 117 -8.43 -8.49 11.35
C VAL A 117 -8.53 -9.66 12.33
N MET A 118 -8.24 -10.87 11.87
CA MET A 118 -8.25 -12.08 12.70
C MET A 118 -7.15 -12.04 13.78
N ALA A 119 -6.07 -11.29 13.55
CA ALA A 119 -5.06 -11.00 14.56
C ALA A 119 -5.46 -9.90 15.58
N GLY A 120 -6.70 -9.41 15.54
CA GLY A 120 -7.27 -8.53 16.57
C GLY A 120 -7.33 -7.04 16.22
N ARG A 121 -7.05 -6.65 14.96
CA ARG A 121 -7.27 -5.27 14.50
C ARG A 121 -8.71 -5.06 14.06
N SER A 122 -9.22 -3.85 14.24
CA SER A 122 -10.48 -3.48 13.58
C SER A 122 -10.25 -3.40 12.07
N LEU A 123 -11.31 -3.63 11.29
CA LEU A 123 -11.22 -3.57 9.83
C LEU A 123 -10.71 -2.20 9.34
N PRO A 124 -11.20 -1.03 9.83
CA PRO A 124 -10.64 0.25 9.42
C PRO A 124 -9.16 0.44 9.83
N HIS A 125 -8.70 -0.13 10.94
CA HIS A 125 -7.27 -0.09 11.33
C HIS A 125 -6.43 -0.89 10.34
N ALA A 126 -6.85 -2.10 9.96
CA ALA A 126 -6.18 -2.88 8.92
C ALA A 126 -6.09 -2.10 7.59
N MET A 127 -7.17 -1.43 7.20
CA MET A 127 -7.19 -0.58 6.00
C MET A 127 -6.22 0.60 6.10
N MET A 128 -6.18 1.31 7.23
CA MET A 128 -5.24 2.42 7.45
C MET A 128 -3.77 1.98 7.42
N MET A 129 -3.49 0.71 7.72
CA MET A 129 -2.13 0.15 7.63
C MET A 129 -1.74 -0.26 6.22
N LEU A 130 -2.64 -0.92 5.50
CA LEU A 130 -2.38 -1.45 4.16
C LEU A 130 -2.47 -0.34 3.10
N ILE A 131 -3.46 0.54 3.20
CA ILE A 131 -3.70 1.66 2.29
C ILE A 131 -3.70 2.96 3.11
N PRO A 132 -2.53 3.42 3.60
CA PRO A 132 -2.43 4.65 4.36
C PRO A 132 -2.66 5.86 3.45
N GLU A 133 -3.30 6.89 4.01
CA GLU A 133 -3.45 8.19 3.36
C GLU A 133 -2.08 8.90 3.19
N PRO A 134 -1.95 9.88 2.29
CA PRO A 134 -0.72 10.64 2.14
C PRO A 134 -0.47 11.52 3.38
N TRP A 135 0.44 11.08 4.24
CA TRP A 135 0.70 11.71 5.55
C TRP A 135 2.03 12.48 5.62
N VAL A 136 3.05 12.08 4.85
CA VAL A 136 4.41 12.64 4.96
C VAL A 136 4.40 14.14 4.67
N GLY A 137 3.87 14.53 3.50
CA GLY A 137 3.84 15.91 3.01
C GLY A 137 2.63 16.74 3.44
N ASN A 138 1.76 16.26 4.34
CA ASN A 138 0.53 16.97 4.72
C ASN A 138 0.70 17.81 6.02
N PRO A 139 0.97 19.13 5.94
CA PRO A 139 1.21 19.95 7.13
C PRO A 139 -0.05 20.16 8.00
N GLN A 140 -1.25 19.89 7.47
CA GLN A 140 -2.51 20.06 8.18
C GLN A 140 -2.93 18.82 8.98
N MET A 141 -2.20 17.71 8.84
CA MET A 141 -2.51 16.48 9.55
C MET A 141 -2.24 16.61 11.04
N ASP A 142 -3.22 16.19 11.85
CA ASP A 142 -3.08 16.07 13.31
C ASP A 142 -1.82 15.27 13.70
N PHE A 143 -1.17 15.69 14.79
CA PHE A 143 0.11 15.10 15.20
C PHE A 143 -0.01 13.66 15.67
N ASP A 144 -1.12 13.26 16.29
CA ASP A 144 -1.32 11.88 16.74
C ASP A 144 -1.64 10.97 15.55
N ARG A 145 -2.40 11.48 14.58
CA ARG A 145 -2.62 10.81 13.28
C ARG A 145 -1.32 10.64 12.49
N ARG A 146 -0.47 11.67 12.43
CA ARG A 146 0.87 11.57 11.85
C ARG A 146 1.73 10.56 12.61
N GLY A 147 1.69 10.57 13.93
CA GLY A 147 2.40 9.61 14.79
C GLY A 147 1.95 8.17 14.55
N PHE A 148 0.66 7.92 14.36
CA PHE A 148 0.13 6.62 13.97
C PHE A 148 0.70 6.14 12.64
N TYR A 149 0.68 6.98 11.61
CA TYR A 149 1.16 6.59 10.28
C TYR A 149 2.67 6.40 10.24
N GLU A 150 3.44 7.25 10.92
CA GLU A 150 4.88 7.10 11.02
C GLU A 150 5.28 5.82 11.76
N TYR A 151 4.57 5.48 12.85
CA TYR A 151 4.76 4.21 13.55
C TYR A 151 4.47 3.02 12.62
N HIS A 152 3.33 3.04 11.93
CA HIS A 152 2.94 1.93 11.07
C HIS A 152 3.77 1.82 9.80
N ALA A 153 4.35 2.90 9.27
CA ALA A 153 5.29 2.86 8.15
C ALA A 153 6.57 2.05 8.47
N ALA A 154 6.94 1.95 9.76
CA ALA A 154 8.01 1.06 10.20
C ALA A 154 7.59 -0.42 10.21
N VAL A 155 6.30 -0.70 10.33
CA VAL A 155 5.70 -2.04 10.51
C VAL A 155 5.25 -2.64 9.17
N MET A 156 4.48 -1.88 8.39
CA MET A 156 3.83 -2.29 7.14
C MET A 156 4.18 -1.28 6.04
N GLU A 157 4.57 -1.80 4.87
CA GLU A 157 4.68 -0.97 3.67
C GLU A 157 3.32 -0.82 2.99
N PRO A 158 3.03 0.33 2.36
CA PRO A 158 1.77 0.54 1.65
C PRO A 158 1.57 -0.48 0.52
N TRP A 159 0.35 -0.99 0.41
CA TRP A 159 -0.16 -1.72 -0.75
C TRP A 159 -0.66 -0.71 -1.77
N ASP A 160 0.28 -0.17 -2.53
CA ASP A 160 0.08 0.95 -3.45
C ASP A 160 -0.36 0.50 -4.86
N GLY A 161 -0.94 1.45 -5.59
CA GLY A 161 -1.56 1.29 -6.90
C GLY A 161 -2.96 1.91 -6.93
N PRO A 162 -3.55 2.14 -8.13
CA PRO A 162 -4.93 2.60 -8.22
C PRO A 162 -5.85 1.65 -7.49
N ALA A 163 -6.63 2.13 -6.52
CA ALA A 163 -7.50 1.27 -5.74
C ALA A 163 -8.73 2.01 -5.24
N ALA A 164 -9.90 1.51 -5.59
CA ALA A 164 -11.13 1.71 -4.82
C ALA A 164 -11.47 0.39 -4.14
N VAL A 165 -11.29 0.33 -2.82
CA VAL A 165 -11.52 -0.89 -2.03
C VAL A 165 -12.76 -0.70 -1.18
N CYS A 166 -13.78 -1.49 -1.43
CA CYS A 166 -14.91 -1.66 -0.52
C CYS A 166 -14.63 -2.86 0.38
N PHE A 167 -14.98 -2.77 1.65
CA PHE A 167 -14.67 -3.79 2.64
C PHE A 167 -15.80 -4.00 3.63
N THR A 168 -15.92 -5.21 4.18
CA THR A 168 -16.90 -5.55 5.22
C THR A 168 -16.45 -6.73 6.08
N ASP A 169 -16.87 -6.73 7.34
CA ASP A 169 -16.80 -7.88 8.26
C ASP A 169 -18.21 -8.46 8.56
N GLY A 170 -19.23 -8.01 7.83
CA GLY A 170 -20.64 -8.33 8.03
C GLY A 170 -21.39 -7.41 9.01
N LYS A 171 -20.68 -6.56 9.76
CA LYS A 171 -21.26 -5.57 10.67
C LYS A 171 -20.94 -4.14 10.22
N LEU A 172 -19.70 -3.92 9.82
CA LEU A 172 -19.25 -2.71 9.16
C LEU A 172 -19.24 -2.94 7.66
N VAL A 173 -19.64 -1.94 6.89
CA VAL A 173 -19.35 -1.85 5.45
C VAL A 173 -18.74 -0.51 5.16
N GLY A 174 -17.65 -0.47 4.40
CA GLY A 174 -17.01 0.78 4.06
C GLY A 174 -16.24 0.74 2.76
N ALA A 175 -15.67 1.89 2.42
CA ALA A 175 -14.81 2.04 1.27
C ALA A 175 -13.66 3.00 1.59
N THR A 176 -12.51 2.74 0.98
CA THR A 176 -11.36 3.65 0.95
C THR A 176 -10.81 3.73 -0.48
N LEU A 177 -10.16 4.85 -0.77
CA LEU A 177 -9.35 5.01 -1.98
C LEU A 177 -7.87 4.82 -1.67
N ASP A 178 -7.10 4.55 -2.71
CA ASP A 178 -5.66 4.74 -2.70
C ASP A 178 -5.29 6.19 -2.38
N ARG A 179 -4.03 6.41 -2.02
CA ARG A 179 -3.51 7.71 -1.59
C ARG A 179 -3.69 8.84 -2.62
N ASN A 180 -3.80 8.50 -3.89
CA ASN A 180 -3.92 9.46 -4.99
C ASN A 180 -5.38 9.56 -5.48
N GLY A 181 -6.25 8.63 -5.07
CA GLY A 181 -7.64 8.54 -5.49
C GLY A 181 -7.77 8.32 -7.00
N LEU A 182 -7.01 7.36 -7.53
CA LEU A 182 -6.93 7.09 -8.98
C LEU A 182 -8.16 6.36 -9.54
N ARG A 183 -9.10 5.97 -8.67
CA ARG A 183 -10.34 5.29 -9.05
C ARG A 183 -11.55 6.06 -8.54
N PRO A 184 -12.62 6.16 -9.36
CA PRO A 184 -13.82 6.89 -8.96
C PRO A 184 -14.60 6.09 -7.91
N CYS A 185 -15.14 6.81 -6.93
CA CYS A 185 -16.05 6.25 -5.95
C CYS A 185 -17.05 7.34 -5.54
N ARG A 186 -18.32 7.14 -5.89
CA ARG A 186 -19.41 8.07 -5.65
C ARG A 186 -20.42 7.43 -4.71
N TYR A 187 -21.02 8.25 -3.86
CA TYR A 187 -22.06 7.79 -2.96
C TYR A 187 -23.27 8.71 -2.97
N GLN A 188 -24.42 8.13 -2.68
CA GLN A 188 -25.65 8.85 -2.40
C GLN A 188 -26.31 8.26 -1.15
N ILE A 189 -26.97 9.13 -0.40
CA ILE A 189 -27.70 8.75 0.81
C ILE A 189 -29.12 9.26 0.64
N THR A 190 -30.10 8.37 0.80
CA THR A 190 -31.51 8.71 0.71
C THR A 190 -32.07 9.16 2.06
N LYS A 191 -33.31 9.68 2.07
CA LYS A 191 -34.01 10.16 3.28
C LYS A 191 -34.51 9.03 4.17
N ASP A 192 -34.63 7.82 3.62
CA ASP A 192 -34.89 6.54 4.29
C ASP A 192 -33.60 5.81 4.67
N ASP A 193 -32.48 6.54 4.74
CA ASP A 193 -31.16 6.07 5.21
C ASP A 193 -30.54 4.90 4.43
N VAL A 194 -30.97 4.70 3.17
CA VAL A 194 -30.28 3.80 2.24
C VAL A 194 -29.03 4.48 1.70
N VAL A 195 -27.89 3.78 1.82
CA VAL A 195 -26.60 4.24 1.32
C VAL A 195 -26.22 3.42 0.09
N VAL A 196 -25.97 4.11 -1.02
CA VAL A 196 -25.49 3.50 -2.26
C VAL A 196 -24.14 4.10 -2.59
N LEU A 197 -23.11 3.26 -2.65
CA LEU A 197 -21.74 3.62 -3.03
C LEU A 197 -21.33 2.77 -4.23
N ALA A 198 -20.80 3.41 -5.28
CA ALA A 198 -20.43 2.75 -6.52
C ALA A 198 -19.31 3.48 -7.26
N SER A 199 -18.72 2.85 -8.27
CA SER A 199 -17.73 3.48 -9.15
C SER A 199 -18.30 4.66 -9.96
N GLU A 200 -19.62 4.65 -10.20
CA GLU A 200 -20.33 5.67 -10.98
C GLU A 200 -21.60 6.15 -10.26
N ALA A 201 -22.11 7.32 -10.65
CA ALA A 201 -23.40 7.80 -10.17
C ALA A 201 -24.54 7.29 -11.06
N GLY A 202 -25.70 7.02 -10.46
CA GLY A 202 -26.89 6.59 -11.23
C GLY A 202 -26.97 5.08 -11.50
N VAL A 203 -26.21 4.27 -10.77
CA VAL A 203 -26.21 2.80 -10.90
C VAL A 203 -27.53 2.14 -10.47
N LEU A 204 -28.33 2.81 -9.65
CA LEU A 204 -29.65 2.35 -9.22
C LEU A 204 -30.71 3.43 -9.51
N PRO A 205 -31.90 3.06 -10.00
CA PRO A 205 -32.99 4.00 -10.20
C PRO A 205 -33.40 4.58 -8.83
N THR A 206 -33.21 5.88 -8.65
CA THR A 206 -33.50 6.58 -7.39
C THR A 206 -34.23 7.88 -7.71
N ASP A 207 -35.38 8.13 -7.09
CA ASP A 207 -36.09 9.41 -7.23
C ASP A 207 -35.22 10.53 -6.64
N PRO A 208 -34.83 11.56 -7.42
CA PRO A 208 -34.03 12.68 -6.91
C PRO A 208 -34.62 13.35 -5.66
N LYS A 209 -35.94 13.31 -5.46
CA LYS A 209 -36.61 13.90 -4.28
C LYS A 209 -36.34 13.15 -2.98
N THR A 210 -35.99 11.87 -3.05
CA THR A 210 -35.66 11.05 -1.86
C THR A 210 -34.20 11.17 -1.48
N ILE A 211 -33.36 11.80 -2.31
CA ILE A 211 -31.92 11.89 -2.04
C ILE A 211 -31.64 13.01 -1.03
N ARG A 212 -30.98 12.65 0.07
CA ARG A 212 -30.52 13.57 1.13
C ARG A 212 -29.15 14.14 0.80
N VAL A 213 -28.21 13.29 0.37
CA VAL A 213 -26.81 13.68 0.08
C VAL A 213 -26.31 12.97 -1.17
N LYS A 214 -25.48 13.66 -1.96
CA LYS A 214 -24.62 13.07 -2.99
C LYS A 214 -23.18 13.53 -2.75
N GLY A 215 -22.23 12.61 -2.89
CA GLY A 215 -20.82 12.92 -2.70
C GLY A 215 -19.90 11.99 -3.48
N ARG A 216 -18.60 12.22 -3.30
CA ARG A 216 -17.54 11.36 -3.80
C ARG A 216 -16.54 11.09 -2.68
N LEU A 217 -15.98 9.89 -2.66
CA LEU A 217 -14.88 9.57 -1.76
C LEU A 217 -13.64 10.36 -2.19
N GLN A 218 -12.89 10.87 -1.22
CA GLN A 218 -11.69 11.66 -1.44
C GLN A 218 -10.46 10.80 -1.11
N PRO A 219 -9.31 11.03 -1.79
CA PRO A 219 -8.07 10.35 -1.46
C PRO A 219 -7.77 10.45 0.04
N GLY A 220 -7.38 9.32 0.63
CA GLY A 220 -7.05 9.26 2.05
C GLY A 220 -8.24 9.25 3.01
N ARG A 221 -9.49 9.44 2.57
CA ARG A 221 -10.69 9.35 3.44
C ARG A 221 -11.35 7.97 3.34
N MET A 222 -11.91 7.51 4.45
CA MET A 222 -12.77 6.34 4.52
C MET A 222 -14.24 6.77 4.62
N PHE A 223 -15.12 5.99 4.00
CA PHE A 223 -16.57 6.09 4.19
C PHE A 223 -17.03 4.79 4.80
N VAL A 224 -17.56 4.79 6.03
CA VAL A 224 -17.94 3.56 6.75
C VAL A 224 -19.35 3.69 7.32
N VAL A 225 -20.12 2.62 7.18
CA VAL A 225 -21.44 2.44 7.77
C VAL A 225 -21.36 1.32 8.79
N ASP A 226 -21.83 1.59 10.00
CA ASP A 226 -22.03 0.59 11.04
C ASP A 226 -23.50 0.17 11.05
N THR A 227 -23.77 -1.07 10.64
CA THR A 227 -25.14 -1.60 10.58
C THR A 227 -25.68 -2.01 11.94
N VAL A 228 -24.82 -2.18 12.94
CA VAL A 228 -25.21 -2.49 14.32
C VAL A 228 -25.63 -1.21 15.03
N GLN A 229 -24.89 -0.11 14.84
CA GLN A 229 -25.26 1.21 15.37
C GLN A 229 -26.28 1.95 14.50
N GLY A 230 -26.48 1.53 13.25
CA GLY A 230 -27.41 2.15 12.32
C GLY A 230 -26.99 3.56 11.87
N ARG A 231 -25.68 3.81 11.74
CA ARG A 231 -25.16 5.14 11.37
C ARG A 231 -23.94 5.09 10.46
N ILE A 232 -23.72 6.19 9.74
CA ILE A 232 -22.48 6.45 9.02
C ILE A 232 -21.46 7.00 10.03
N LEU A 233 -20.27 6.43 10.03
CA LEU A 233 -19.14 6.86 10.85
C LEU A 233 -18.34 7.93 10.09
N ASP A 234 -18.00 9.01 10.77
CA ASP A 234 -17.17 10.08 10.17
C ASP A 234 -15.70 9.62 10.05
N ASP A 235 -15.01 10.04 8.98
CA ASP A 235 -13.61 9.70 8.75
C ASP A 235 -12.70 10.16 9.90
N GLU A 236 -12.95 11.36 10.42
CA GLU A 236 -12.16 11.90 11.54
C GLU A 236 -12.45 11.17 12.84
N GLU A 237 -13.70 10.74 13.07
CA GLU A 237 -14.08 9.91 14.22
C GLU A 237 -13.33 8.57 14.20
N ILE A 238 -13.43 7.82 13.09
CA ILE A 238 -12.78 6.51 12.93
C ILE A 238 -11.28 6.62 13.17
N LYS A 239 -10.65 7.63 12.56
CA LYS A 239 -9.21 7.79 12.65
C LYS A 239 -8.78 8.27 14.02
N ALA A 240 -9.52 9.18 14.65
CA ALA A 240 -9.22 9.62 16.01
C ALA A 240 -9.27 8.46 17.01
N ASP A 241 -10.25 7.57 16.89
CA ASP A 241 -10.36 6.39 17.77
C ASP A 241 -9.17 5.44 17.60
N ILE A 242 -8.77 5.18 16.35
CA ILE A 242 -7.65 4.29 16.03
C ILE A 242 -6.31 4.91 16.46
N THR A 243 -6.09 6.20 16.18
CA THR A 243 -4.82 6.87 16.47
C THR A 243 -4.61 7.08 17.97
N LYS A 244 -5.69 7.19 18.75
CA LYS A 244 -5.64 7.32 20.22
C LYS A 244 -5.63 6.00 20.98
N ARG A 245 -5.81 4.86 20.30
CA ARG A 245 -5.78 3.51 20.92
C ARG A 245 -4.46 3.25 21.67
N LYS A 246 -3.36 3.79 21.18
CA LYS A 246 -2.02 3.69 21.79
C LYS A 246 -1.26 5.01 21.64
N PRO A 247 -0.26 5.29 22.49
CA PRO A 247 0.49 6.54 22.44
C PRO A 247 1.59 6.51 21.36
N TYR A 248 1.22 6.26 20.10
CA TYR A 248 2.16 6.07 18.98
C TYR A 248 3.15 7.23 18.82
N ARG A 249 2.65 8.47 18.95
CA ARG A 249 3.48 9.67 18.88
C ARG A 249 4.54 9.70 19.99
N GLN A 250 4.16 9.34 21.21
CA GLN A 250 5.09 9.29 22.34
C GLN A 250 6.15 8.22 22.13
N TRP A 251 5.76 7.05 21.62
CA TRP A 251 6.71 5.99 21.27
C TRP A 251 7.71 6.46 20.22
N LEU A 252 7.25 7.15 19.17
CA LEU A 252 8.16 7.71 18.18
C LEU A 252 9.13 8.72 18.78
N THR A 253 8.66 9.64 19.62
CA THR A 253 9.53 10.61 20.30
C THR A 253 10.58 9.93 21.18
N GLN A 254 10.25 8.81 21.81
CA GLN A 254 11.13 8.13 22.76
C GLN A 254 12.10 7.14 22.10
N TYR A 255 11.68 6.42 21.05
CA TYR A 255 12.42 5.27 20.53
C TYR A 255 12.97 5.46 19.11
N ARG A 256 12.41 6.39 18.31
CA ARG A 256 12.92 6.65 16.96
C ARG A 256 14.26 7.35 17.05
N VAL A 257 15.19 6.95 16.17
CA VAL A 257 16.46 7.65 15.99
C VAL A 257 16.44 8.33 14.62
N SER A 258 16.40 9.65 14.56
CA SER A 258 16.54 10.36 13.29
C SER A 258 18.03 10.56 12.98
N LEU A 259 18.49 10.18 11.79
CA LEU A 259 19.92 10.28 11.43
C LEU A 259 20.45 11.73 11.48
N ASP A 260 19.60 12.69 11.09
CA ASP A 260 19.87 14.13 11.11
C ASP A 260 20.01 14.70 12.52
N GLU A 261 19.45 14.03 13.53
CA GLU A 261 19.57 14.41 14.95
C GLU A 261 20.82 13.80 15.62
N LEU A 262 21.53 12.88 14.94
CA LEU A 262 22.75 12.29 15.48
C LEU A 262 23.95 13.25 15.41
N PRO A 263 24.87 13.18 16.40
CA PRO A 263 26.03 14.06 16.45
C PRO A 263 26.91 13.91 15.22
N GLU A 264 27.50 15.02 14.79
CA GLU A 264 28.43 15.00 13.67
C GLU A 264 29.71 14.22 14.04
N PRO A 265 30.18 13.31 13.17
CA PRO A 265 31.38 12.53 13.43
C PRO A 265 32.63 13.42 13.35
N LEU A 266 33.50 13.32 14.35
CA LEU A 266 34.77 14.08 14.39
C LEU A 266 35.72 13.72 13.23
N ASN A 267 35.72 12.45 12.81
CA ASN A 267 36.59 11.94 11.77
C ASN A 267 35.75 11.23 10.70
N VAL A 268 35.59 11.89 9.54
CA VAL A 268 34.96 11.30 8.36
C VAL A 268 36.07 10.74 7.46
N PRO A 269 36.01 9.44 7.06
CA PRO A 269 36.97 8.88 6.13
C PRO A 269 37.07 9.71 4.83
N GLN A 270 38.27 10.18 4.51
CA GLN A 270 38.52 10.97 3.30
C GLN A 270 38.76 10.08 2.09
N PRO A 271 38.45 10.55 0.87
CA PRO A 271 38.75 9.80 -0.34
C PRO A 271 40.27 9.59 -0.50
N ASP A 272 40.64 8.37 -0.86
CA ASP A 272 42.01 8.00 -1.19
C ASP A 272 42.32 8.39 -2.65
N HIS A 273 42.72 9.65 -2.84
CA HIS A 273 43.02 10.21 -4.15
C HIS A 273 44.09 9.42 -4.95
N PRO A 274 45.19 8.95 -4.33
CA PRO A 274 46.17 8.11 -5.03
C PRO A 274 45.59 6.86 -5.71
N THR A 275 44.64 6.15 -5.08
CA THR A 275 44.06 4.92 -5.65
C THR A 275 42.76 5.12 -6.43
N LEU A 276 42.23 6.35 -6.47
CA LEU A 276 40.95 6.68 -7.09
C LEU A 276 40.83 6.18 -8.54
N ARG A 277 41.84 6.48 -9.38
CA ARG A 277 41.83 6.09 -10.80
C ARG A 277 41.82 4.57 -10.98
N GLN A 278 42.59 3.86 -10.16
CA GLN A 278 42.65 2.40 -10.19
C GLN A 278 41.30 1.79 -9.81
N ARG A 279 40.63 2.32 -8.78
CA ARG A 279 39.30 1.88 -8.37
C ARG A 279 38.25 2.18 -9.44
N GLN A 280 38.28 3.37 -10.04
CA GLN A 280 37.41 3.73 -11.16
C GLN A 280 37.53 2.73 -12.32
N GLN A 281 38.76 2.37 -12.71
CA GLN A 281 39.00 1.36 -13.74
C GLN A 281 38.48 -0.02 -13.32
N ALA A 282 38.72 -0.45 -12.08
CA ALA A 282 38.26 -1.73 -11.58
C ALA A 282 36.72 -1.85 -11.56
N PHE A 283 36.02 -0.75 -11.29
CA PHE A 283 34.55 -0.68 -11.33
C PHE A 283 33.97 -0.24 -12.68
N GLY A 284 34.80 -0.16 -13.73
CA GLY A 284 34.35 0.07 -15.10
C GLY A 284 33.93 1.52 -15.42
N TYR A 285 34.29 2.50 -14.59
CA TYR A 285 34.03 3.92 -14.89
C TYR A 285 34.79 4.36 -16.14
N THR A 286 34.08 5.02 -17.05
CA THR A 286 34.64 5.58 -18.28
C THR A 286 34.78 7.09 -18.21
N VAL A 287 35.68 7.66 -19.03
CA VAL A 287 35.82 9.13 -19.16
C VAL A 287 34.50 9.77 -19.62
N GLU A 288 33.75 9.05 -20.46
CA GLU A 288 32.44 9.46 -20.95
C GLU A 288 31.41 9.53 -19.82
N GLU A 289 31.25 8.48 -19.00
CA GLU A 289 30.34 8.50 -17.84
C GLU A 289 30.71 9.60 -16.84
N LEU A 290 32.00 9.80 -16.57
CA LEU A 290 32.45 10.87 -15.68
C LEU A 290 32.06 12.26 -16.22
N LYS A 291 32.28 12.51 -17.52
CA LYS A 291 32.04 13.82 -18.15
C LYS A 291 30.59 14.09 -18.50
N MET A 292 29.85 13.10 -18.98
CA MET A 292 28.49 13.26 -19.49
C MET A 292 27.42 12.96 -18.44
N VAL A 293 27.75 12.23 -17.37
CA VAL A 293 26.77 11.86 -16.33
C VAL A 293 27.14 12.47 -14.98
N LEU A 294 28.28 12.10 -14.39
CA LEU A 294 28.58 12.50 -13.02
C LEU A 294 28.85 14.00 -12.87
N ILE A 295 29.64 14.61 -13.78
CA ILE A 295 29.93 16.04 -13.71
C ILE A 295 28.66 16.88 -13.83
N PRO A 296 27.75 16.67 -14.81
CA PRO A 296 26.48 17.36 -14.86
C PRO A 296 25.66 17.21 -13.59
N MET A 297 25.46 15.98 -13.09
CA MET A 297 24.73 15.74 -11.83
C MET A 297 25.30 16.52 -10.65
N ALA A 298 26.63 16.60 -10.54
CA ALA A 298 27.30 17.31 -9.46
C ALA A 298 27.19 18.84 -9.59
N VAL A 299 27.13 19.38 -10.82
CA VAL A 299 27.12 20.83 -11.08
C VAL A 299 25.69 21.40 -11.10
N THR A 300 24.75 20.71 -11.73
CA THR A 300 23.36 21.19 -11.89
C THR A 300 22.40 20.64 -10.84
N GLY A 301 22.75 19.54 -10.17
CA GLY A 301 21.84 18.84 -9.26
C GLY A 301 20.75 18.04 -9.99
N GLU A 302 20.87 17.85 -11.30
CA GLU A 302 19.90 17.15 -12.14
C GLU A 302 20.58 16.05 -12.97
N GLU A 303 19.84 15.01 -13.32
CA GLU A 303 20.35 14.01 -14.27
C GLU A 303 20.54 14.61 -15.67
N PRO A 304 21.55 14.18 -16.44
CA PRO A 304 21.79 14.72 -17.77
C PRO A 304 20.64 14.37 -18.73
N ILE A 305 20.19 15.36 -19.49
CA ILE A 305 19.23 15.14 -20.59
C ILE A 305 20.01 14.80 -21.87
N SER A 306 19.57 13.75 -22.57
CA SER A 306 20.09 13.36 -23.87
C SER A 306 18.95 13.04 -24.84
N SER A 307 19.26 12.84 -26.11
CA SER A 307 18.29 12.55 -27.17
C SER A 307 18.75 11.36 -28.03
N MET A 308 17.90 10.94 -28.96
CA MET A 308 18.04 9.73 -29.78
C MET A 308 17.84 8.42 -28.99
N GLY A 309 17.72 7.31 -29.72
CA GLY A 309 17.59 5.98 -29.13
C GLY A 309 18.93 5.39 -28.70
N THR A 310 18.88 4.36 -27.85
CA THR A 310 20.07 3.58 -27.48
C THR A 310 20.49 2.68 -28.64
N ASP A 311 21.53 3.06 -29.37
CA ASP A 311 22.10 2.29 -30.51
C ASP A 311 23.28 1.37 -30.09
N THR A 312 23.40 1.08 -28.80
CA THR A 312 24.39 0.12 -28.29
C THR A 312 23.81 -1.29 -28.24
N PRO A 313 24.60 -2.35 -28.49
CA PRO A 313 24.15 -3.72 -28.34
C PRO A 313 23.55 -4.00 -26.95
N LEU A 314 22.63 -4.97 -26.87
CA LEU A 314 22.19 -5.50 -25.58
C LEU A 314 23.39 -5.97 -24.76
N ALA A 315 23.34 -5.83 -23.44
CA ALA A 315 24.49 -6.09 -22.57
C ALA A 315 25.10 -7.49 -22.76
N VAL A 316 24.26 -8.50 -23.00
CA VAL A 316 24.69 -9.88 -23.26
C VAL A 316 25.36 -10.10 -24.63
N LEU A 317 25.11 -9.20 -25.59
CA LEU A 317 25.67 -9.25 -26.95
C LEU A 317 26.86 -8.30 -27.11
N SER A 318 27.22 -7.56 -26.07
CA SER A 318 28.31 -6.60 -26.16
C SER A 318 29.66 -7.31 -26.15
N GLU A 319 30.54 -6.91 -27.07
CA GLU A 319 31.95 -7.33 -27.06
C GLU A 319 32.77 -6.64 -25.94
N ARG A 320 32.18 -5.63 -25.27
CA ARG A 320 32.82 -4.90 -24.16
C ARG A 320 32.25 -5.38 -22.81
N PRO A 321 33.07 -5.39 -21.73
CA PRO A 321 32.60 -5.68 -20.38
C PRO A 321 31.41 -4.79 -20.00
N GLN A 322 30.32 -5.38 -19.51
CA GLN A 322 29.12 -4.67 -19.07
C GLN A 322 28.93 -4.79 -17.56
N LEU A 323 28.48 -3.70 -16.95
CA LEU A 323 28.15 -3.67 -15.52
C LEU A 323 26.83 -4.40 -15.26
N LEU A 324 26.71 -5.03 -14.08
CA LEU A 324 25.57 -5.86 -13.72
C LEU A 324 24.22 -5.13 -13.91
N PHE A 325 24.15 -3.86 -13.55
CA PHE A 325 22.92 -3.07 -13.65
C PHE A 325 22.44 -2.85 -15.09
N LYS A 326 23.28 -3.03 -16.13
CA LYS A 326 22.84 -2.95 -17.54
C LYS A 326 21.94 -4.11 -17.97
N TYR A 327 22.00 -5.23 -17.26
CA TYR A 327 21.15 -6.40 -17.48
C TYR A 327 19.74 -6.23 -16.89
N PHE A 328 19.58 -5.30 -15.94
CA PHE A 328 18.29 -4.99 -15.34
C PHE A 328 17.64 -3.84 -16.11
N LYS A 329 16.40 -4.05 -16.55
CA LYS A 329 15.58 -3.02 -17.18
C LYS A 329 14.51 -2.57 -16.19
N GLN A 330 14.34 -1.26 -16.06
CA GLN A 330 13.29 -0.70 -15.22
C GLN A 330 11.94 -1.06 -15.85
N LEU A 331 11.07 -1.67 -15.03
CA LEU A 331 9.69 -1.87 -15.43
C LEU A 331 8.94 -0.55 -15.33
N PHE A 332 8.01 -0.33 -16.25
CA PHE A 332 7.12 0.82 -16.22
C PHE A 332 5.68 0.36 -16.42
N ALA A 333 4.76 1.15 -15.91
CA ALA A 333 3.34 0.89 -16.02
C ALA A 333 2.80 1.33 -17.39
N GLN A 334 1.95 0.51 -17.99
CA GLN A 334 1.30 0.83 -19.26
C GLN A 334 -0.12 0.26 -19.28
N VAL A 335 -1.11 1.11 -19.55
CA VAL A 335 -2.55 0.80 -19.59
C VAL A 335 -3.15 0.38 -18.23
N THR A 336 -2.61 -0.64 -17.57
CA THR A 336 -3.22 -1.27 -16.39
C THR A 336 -3.24 -0.35 -15.17
N ASN A 337 -2.17 0.41 -14.96
CA ASN A 337 -2.10 1.49 -14.00
C ASN A 337 -1.33 2.70 -14.58
N PRO A 338 -1.65 3.94 -14.15
CA PRO A 338 -0.95 5.13 -14.61
C PRO A 338 0.38 5.33 -13.88
N PRO A 339 1.40 5.93 -14.53
CA PRO A 339 2.53 6.53 -13.83
C PRO A 339 2.10 7.79 -13.07
N ILE A 340 2.89 8.19 -12.07
CA ILE A 340 2.69 9.41 -11.28
C ILE A 340 3.69 10.47 -11.75
N ASP A 341 3.29 11.74 -11.77
CA ASP A 341 4.20 12.86 -12.04
C ASP A 341 5.09 13.14 -10.81
N PRO A 342 6.40 12.82 -10.84
CA PRO A 342 7.26 12.93 -9.66
C PRO A 342 7.54 14.39 -9.26
N ILE A 343 7.21 15.37 -10.09
CA ILE A 343 7.43 16.80 -9.84
C ILE A 343 6.14 17.43 -9.31
N ARG A 344 5.04 17.30 -10.05
CA ARG A 344 3.75 17.93 -9.72
C ARG A 344 3.03 17.23 -8.58
N GLU A 345 3.22 15.93 -8.44
CA GLU A 345 2.57 15.09 -7.41
C GLU A 345 3.58 14.62 -6.35
N HIS A 346 4.71 15.31 -6.16
CA HIS A 346 5.74 14.91 -5.20
C HIS A 346 5.22 14.76 -3.75
N LEU A 347 4.14 15.47 -3.38
CA LEU A 347 3.55 15.45 -2.03
C LEU A 347 2.99 14.07 -1.61
N VAL A 348 2.65 13.21 -2.57
CA VAL A 348 2.14 11.84 -2.32
C VAL A 348 3.24 10.77 -2.37
N MET A 349 4.48 11.18 -2.70
CA MET A 349 5.66 10.33 -2.78
C MET A 349 6.56 10.52 -1.56
N SER A 350 7.39 9.52 -1.24
CA SER A 350 8.37 9.61 -0.17
C SER A 350 9.54 8.67 -0.40
N LEU A 351 10.75 9.14 -0.08
CA LEU A 351 11.98 8.34 -0.02
C LEU A 351 12.39 7.98 1.41
N VAL A 352 11.56 8.33 2.40
CA VAL A 352 11.84 8.09 3.81
C VAL A 352 12.08 6.59 4.02
N THR A 353 13.25 6.28 4.58
CA THR A 353 13.73 4.93 4.75
C THR A 353 13.97 4.66 6.24
N ASN A 354 13.57 3.48 6.72
CA ASN A 354 13.80 3.08 8.10
C ASN A 354 14.76 1.88 8.14
N ILE A 355 15.93 2.06 8.78
CA ILE A 355 16.94 1.03 8.96
C ILE A 355 16.78 0.39 10.34
N GLY A 356 16.80 -0.94 10.39
CA GLY A 356 16.69 -1.70 11.63
C GLY A 356 15.79 -2.93 11.47
N PRO A 357 15.71 -3.79 12.50
CA PRO A 357 14.91 -5.00 12.45
C PRO A 357 13.43 -4.67 12.22
N LYS A 358 12.78 -5.43 11.32
CA LYS A 358 11.31 -5.38 11.16
C LYS A 358 10.66 -6.04 12.38
N PRO A 359 9.67 -5.38 13.02
CA PRO A 359 8.99 -5.90 14.20
C PRO A 359 7.94 -6.96 13.84
N ASN A 360 7.37 -7.59 14.86
CA ASN A 360 6.18 -8.43 14.71
C ASN A 360 5.00 -7.58 14.20
N VAL A 361 4.46 -7.90 13.03
CA VAL A 361 3.51 -7.05 12.29
C VAL A 361 2.16 -6.89 12.99
N ILE A 362 1.80 -7.81 13.88
CA ILE A 362 0.53 -7.81 14.62
C ILE A 362 0.67 -7.21 16.03
N ALA A 363 1.90 -7.03 16.53
CA ALA A 363 2.13 -6.43 17.83
C ALA A 363 2.15 -4.90 17.76
N GLU A 364 1.56 -4.26 18.77
CA GLU A 364 1.63 -2.80 18.99
C GLU A 364 2.48 -2.52 20.24
N ILE A 365 3.80 -2.42 20.04
CA ILE A 365 4.78 -2.21 21.11
C ILE A 365 5.72 -1.05 20.78
N PRO A 366 6.21 -0.29 21.79
CA PRO A 366 7.08 0.87 21.56
C PRO A 366 8.32 0.54 20.72
N GLU A 367 8.92 -0.63 20.94
CA GLU A 367 10.16 -1.07 20.30
C GLU A 367 10.01 -1.25 18.78
N ALA A 368 8.78 -1.38 18.27
CA ALA A 368 8.52 -1.53 16.84
C ALA A 368 9.00 -0.32 16.01
N CYS A 369 9.06 0.86 16.64
CA CYS A 369 9.55 2.09 16.00
C CYS A 369 11.01 2.42 16.35
N ARG A 370 11.72 1.55 17.07
CA ARG A 370 13.15 1.71 17.40
C ARG A 370 14.04 1.42 16.19
N ARG A 371 14.03 2.36 15.24
CA ARG A 371 14.71 2.26 13.93
C ARG A 371 15.36 3.60 13.60
N ILE A 372 16.38 3.55 12.75
CA ILE A 372 17.06 4.76 12.25
C ILE A 372 16.24 5.27 11.06
N LYS A 373 15.65 6.45 11.21
CA LYS A 373 14.92 7.14 10.17
C LYS A 373 15.89 7.96 9.30
N LEU A 374 15.77 7.76 7.99
CA LEU A 374 16.46 8.49 6.94
C LEU A 374 15.43 9.22 6.10
N GLN A 375 15.78 10.41 5.60
CA GLN A 375 14.93 11.14 4.64
C GLN A 375 14.98 10.52 3.23
N GLN A 376 16.09 9.85 2.91
CA GLN A 376 16.34 9.22 1.61
C GLN A 376 17.29 8.02 1.75
N PRO A 377 17.34 7.10 0.77
CA PRO A 377 18.23 5.94 0.81
C PRO A 377 19.69 6.27 0.46
N ILE A 378 19.99 7.47 -0.04
CA ILE A 378 21.34 7.91 -0.41
C ILE A 378 22.02 8.53 0.82
N LEU A 379 23.19 7.97 1.19
CA LEU A 379 23.97 8.40 2.34
C LEU A 379 25.28 9.04 1.88
N SER A 380 25.62 10.20 2.46
CA SER A 380 26.95 10.75 2.36
C SER A 380 27.96 9.95 3.22
N ASN A 381 29.26 10.22 3.05
CA ASN A 381 30.29 9.64 3.93
C ASN A 381 30.08 10.05 5.40
N VAL A 382 29.54 11.24 5.64
CA VAL A 382 29.21 11.74 6.98
C VAL A 382 28.07 10.92 7.57
N ASP A 383 26.98 10.75 6.80
CA ASP A 383 25.81 9.96 7.20
C ASP A 383 26.17 8.51 7.53
N LEU A 384 26.99 7.89 6.67
CA LEU A 384 27.46 6.53 6.90
C LEU A 384 28.31 6.43 8.17
N GLN A 385 29.14 7.46 8.44
CA GLN A 385 29.96 7.49 9.64
C GLN A 385 29.13 7.72 10.91
N LYS A 386 28.08 8.56 10.86
CA LYS A 386 27.09 8.66 11.94
C LYS A 386 26.52 7.29 12.30
N ILE A 387 26.09 6.52 11.30
CA ILE A 387 25.54 5.17 11.50
C ILE A 387 26.57 4.23 12.12
N ARG A 388 27.83 4.24 11.66
CA ARG A 388 28.90 3.38 12.20
C ARG A 388 29.25 3.66 13.66
N MET A 389 29.01 4.89 14.11
CA MET A 389 29.24 5.30 15.49
C MET A 389 28.06 4.97 16.42
N ILE A 390 26.95 4.47 15.88
CA ILE A 390 25.84 3.92 16.66
C ILE A 390 26.29 2.55 17.19
N GLY A 391 26.88 2.56 18.39
CA GLY A 391 27.27 1.39 19.18
C GLY A 391 26.57 1.42 20.53
#